data_AF-A0AAU9HBY0-F1
#
_entry.id   AF-A0AAU9HBY0-F1
#
_cell.length_a   1.000
_cell.length_b   1.000
_cell.length_c   1.000
_cell.angle_alpha   90.00
_cell.angle_beta   90.00
_cell.angle_gamma   90.00
#
_symmetry.space_group_name_H-M   'P 1'
#
loop_
_entity.id
_entity.type
_entity.pdbx_description
1 polymer ?
#
loop_
_entity_poly.entity_id
_entity_poly.type
_entity_poly.pdbx_seq_one_letter_code
_entity_poly.pdbx_strand_id
1 'polypeptide(L)'
;MMPSILAIWVASYIQKFFTKMTPDVIKVFVVPLFTLLITVPLTFLVVGPVANTLSDGLTNLFQAIMNFNPIVFGLVLGILWQVLVMFGMHWALIPLAISDVATNGSLSILSAALLPCFTQTGVLGAIMLKTKEEKVRTISMPAFVSSIFGVTEPAIYGCDTANENTILHFMWRF
;
A
#
# COMPACT_ATOMS: atom_id res chain seq x y z
N MET A 1 0.95 3.07 6.02
CA MET A 1 1.98 2.20 6.63
C MET A 1 3.39 2.68 6.28
N MET A 2 3.77 3.87 6.77
CA MET A 2 5.17 4.19 7.09
C MET A 2 5.77 3.42 8.31
N PRO A 3 5.02 2.60 9.09
CA PRO A 3 5.59 1.79 10.17
C PRO A 3 6.24 0.47 9.76
N SER A 4 6.01 -0.12 8.59
CA SER A 4 6.58 -1.44 8.29
C SER A 4 8.10 -1.39 8.13
N ILE A 5 8.64 -0.36 7.49
CA ILE A 5 10.10 -0.18 7.34
C ILE A 5 10.76 0.08 8.71
N LEU A 6 10.15 0.92 9.56
CA LEU A 6 10.61 1.18 10.93
C LEU A 6 10.45 -0.04 11.83
N ALA A 7 9.35 -0.78 11.73
CA ALA A 7 9.12 -2.02 12.46
C ALA A 7 10.11 -3.11 12.03
N ILE A 8 10.41 -3.23 10.74
CA ILE A 8 11.43 -4.15 10.21
C ILE A 8 12.83 -3.71 10.68
N TRP A 9 13.10 -2.41 10.74
CA TRP A 9 14.37 -1.89 11.24
C TRP A 9 14.56 -2.21 12.74
N VAL A 10 13.54 -1.96 13.57
CA VAL A 10 13.53 -2.33 15.00
C VAL A 10 13.59 -3.85 15.16
N ALA A 11 12.83 -4.61 14.38
CA ALA A 11 12.86 -6.07 14.36
C ALA A 11 14.25 -6.59 14.01
N SER A 12 14.99 -5.93 13.12
CA SER A 12 16.34 -6.36 12.73
C SER A 12 17.33 -6.28 13.90
N TYR A 13 17.19 -5.27 14.78
CA TYR A 13 18.01 -5.14 15.99
C TYR A 13 17.64 -6.19 17.03
N ILE A 14 16.34 -6.41 17.25
CA ILE A 14 15.82 -7.42 18.17
C ILE A 14 16.25 -8.82 17.70
N GLN A 15 16.10 -9.11 16.41
CA GLN A 15 16.50 -10.39 15.82
C GLN A 15 18.00 -10.65 15.97
N LYS A 16 18.86 -9.65 15.71
CA LYS A 16 20.31 -9.77 15.93
C LYS A 16 20.67 -10.07 17.39
N PHE A 17 19.96 -9.45 18.34
CA PHE A 17 20.13 -9.72 19.76
C PHE A 17 19.78 -11.17 20.14
N PHE A 18 18.58 -11.64 19.74
CA PHE A 18 18.15 -13.01 20.03
C PHE A 18 18.99 -14.07 19.29
N THR A 19 19.48 -13.75 18.09
CA THR A 19 20.38 -14.62 17.33
C THR A 19 21.73 -14.82 18.03
N LYS A 20 22.22 -13.81 18.77
CA LYS A 20 23.48 -13.90 19.51
C LYS A 20 23.35 -14.69 20.81
N MET A 21 22.18 -14.66 21.43
CA MET A 21 21.92 -15.31 22.72
C MET A 21 21.47 -16.78 22.59
N THR A 22 20.94 -17.17 21.42
CA THR A 22 20.29 -18.48 21.24
C THR A 22 21.24 -19.53 20.61
N PRO A 23 21.32 -20.76 21.17
CA PRO A 23 22.06 -21.88 20.57
C PRO A 23 21.53 -22.27 19.18
N ASP A 24 22.41 -22.66 18.25
CA ASP A 24 22.06 -22.90 16.83
C ASP A 24 20.96 -23.95 16.63
N VAL A 25 20.85 -24.93 17.53
CA VAL A 25 19.89 -26.05 17.45
C VAL A 25 18.43 -25.59 17.57
N ILE A 26 18.16 -24.51 18.31
CA ILE A 26 16.79 -24.00 18.55
C ILE A 26 16.54 -22.64 17.89
N LYS A 27 17.57 -22.07 17.25
CA LYS A 27 17.59 -20.71 16.68
C LYS A 27 16.52 -20.49 15.62
N VAL A 28 16.23 -21.51 14.80
CA VAL A 28 15.24 -21.46 13.70
C VAL A 28 13.82 -21.24 14.22
N PHE A 29 13.51 -21.66 15.44
CA PHE A 29 12.18 -21.47 16.05
C PHE A 29 12.15 -20.30 17.05
N VAL A 30 13.13 -20.25 17.95
CA VAL A 30 13.13 -19.30 19.08
C VAL A 30 13.35 -17.86 18.61
N VAL A 31 14.28 -17.63 17.67
CA VAL A 31 14.59 -16.27 17.22
C VAL A 31 13.39 -15.59 16.56
N PRO A 32 12.74 -16.16 15.52
CA PRO A 32 11.59 -15.51 14.90
C PRO A 32 10.40 -15.37 15.87
N LEU A 33 10.17 -16.35 16.76
CA LEU A 33 9.07 -16.32 17.73
C LEU A 33 9.20 -15.17 18.72
N PHE A 34 10.35 -15.03 19.39
CA PHE A 34 10.57 -13.95 20.36
C PHE A 34 10.73 -12.58 19.68
N THR A 35 11.29 -12.55 18.47
CA THR A 35 11.37 -11.30 17.68
C THR A 35 9.96 -10.78 17.39
N LEU A 36 9.04 -11.62 16.91
CA LEU A 36 7.65 -11.23 16.67
C LEU A 36 6.92 -10.87 17.97
N LEU A 37 7.08 -11.69 19.01
CA LEU A 37 6.39 -11.51 20.30
C LEU A 37 6.71 -10.17 20.96
N ILE A 38 7.90 -9.61 20.72
CA ILE A 38 8.30 -8.30 21.24
C ILE A 38 8.01 -7.19 20.21
N THR A 39 8.32 -7.41 18.94
CA THR A 39 8.15 -6.38 17.90
C THR A 39 6.69 -6.02 17.70
N VAL A 40 5.77 -6.98 17.71
CA VAL A 40 4.34 -6.73 17.48
C VAL A 40 3.74 -5.79 18.55
N PRO A 41 3.77 -6.10 19.85
CA PRO A 41 3.22 -5.20 20.87
C PRO A 41 3.96 -3.86 20.92
N LEU A 42 5.28 -3.84 20.73
CA LEU A 42 6.06 -2.60 20.72
C LEU A 42 5.69 -1.70 19.53
N THR A 43 5.42 -2.32 18.37
CA THR A 43 4.88 -1.62 17.20
C THR A 43 3.51 -1.04 17.53
N PHE A 44 2.57 -1.79 18.10
CA PHE A 44 1.25 -1.24 18.46
C PHE A 44 1.32 -0.12 19.51
N LEU A 45 2.23 -0.17 20.47
CA LEU A 45 2.35 0.82 21.55
C LEU A 45 2.90 2.17 21.05
N VAL A 46 3.79 2.15 20.05
CA VAL A 46 4.39 3.36 19.44
C VAL A 46 3.60 3.82 18.23
N VAL A 47 3.17 2.88 17.38
CA VAL A 47 2.40 3.16 16.16
C VAL A 47 0.98 3.54 16.49
N GLY A 48 0.36 3.00 17.53
CA GLY A 48 -1.02 3.34 17.90
C GLY A 48 -1.25 4.85 18.09
N PRO A 49 -0.52 5.52 19.00
CA PRO A 49 -0.67 6.96 19.23
C PRO A 49 -0.31 7.80 18.00
N VAL A 50 0.82 7.48 17.35
CA VAL A 50 1.29 8.21 16.16
C VAL A 50 0.33 8.03 14.98
N ALA A 51 -0.19 6.82 14.78
CA ALA A 51 -1.17 6.52 13.75
C ALA A 51 -2.49 7.25 14.05
N ASN A 52 -2.93 7.34 15.30
CA ASN A 52 -4.13 8.11 15.65
C ASN A 52 -3.93 9.60 15.36
N THR A 53 -2.83 10.22 15.82
CA THR A 53 -2.58 11.64 15.56
C THR A 53 -2.42 11.96 14.07
N LEU A 54 -1.73 11.10 13.31
CA LEU A 54 -1.61 11.25 11.86
C LEU A 54 -2.96 11.02 11.16
N SER A 55 -3.73 10.04 11.60
CA SER A 55 -5.08 9.76 11.09
C SER A 55 -6.00 10.96 11.31
N ASP A 56 -5.97 11.57 12.50
CA ASP A 56 -6.78 12.75 12.83
C ASP A 56 -6.38 13.95 11.96
N GLY A 57 -5.08 14.22 11.80
CA GLY A 57 -4.58 15.28 10.94
C GLY A 57 -4.95 15.09 9.47
N LEU A 58 -4.83 13.85 8.98
CA LEU A 58 -5.16 13.49 7.61
C LEU A 58 -6.68 13.53 7.36
N THR A 59 -7.48 13.13 8.34
CA THR A 59 -8.95 13.26 8.33
C THR A 59 -9.36 14.71 8.21
N ASN A 60 -8.79 15.59 9.03
CA ASN A 60 -9.09 17.02 9.00
C ASN A 60 -8.70 17.64 7.65
N LEU A 61 -7.56 17.27 7.08
CA LEU A 61 -7.13 17.73 5.75
C LEU A 61 -8.10 17.26 4.66
N PHE A 62 -8.47 15.99 4.66
CA PHE A 62 -9.37 15.41 3.66
C PHE A 62 -10.80 15.95 3.78
N GLN A 63 -11.30 16.14 4.99
CA GLN A 63 -12.58 16.81 5.23
C GLN A 63 -12.54 18.27 4.77
N ALA A 64 -11.44 19.00 4.98
CA ALA A 64 -11.31 20.37 4.48
C ALA A 64 -11.39 20.43 2.94
N ILE A 65 -10.72 19.51 2.25
CA ILE A 65 -10.75 19.43 0.78
C ILE A 65 -12.14 18.99 0.29
N MET A 66 -12.77 18.04 0.97
CA MET A 66 -14.09 17.53 0.63
C MET A 66 -15.18 18.60 0.82
N ASN A 67 -15.12 19.37 1.90
CA ASN A 67 -16.02 20.51 2.14
C ASN A 67 -15.80 21.65 1.14
N PHE A 68 -14.58 21.79 0.61
CA PHE A 68 -14.30 22.78 -0.43
C PHE A 68 -14.91 22.37 -1.78
N ASN A 69 -14.56 21.18 -2.28
CA ASN A 69 -15.16 20.62 -3.49
C ASN A 69 -14.95 19.09 -3.59
N PRO A 70 -16.03 18.28 -3.57
CA PRO A 70 -15.95 16.82 -3.68
C PRO A 70 -15.30 16.31 -4.97
N ILE A 71 -15.40 17.07 -6.07
CA ILE A 71 -14.80 16.69 -7.36
C ILE A 71 -13.28 16.84 -7.29
N VAL A 72 -12.80 17.95 -6.72
CA VAL A 72 -11.36 18.21 -6.55
C VAL A 72 -10.75 17.18 -5.59
N PHE A 73 -11.48 16.85 -4.53
CA PHE A 73 -11.10 15.78 -3.61
C PHE A 73 -10.87 14.44 -4.34
N GLY A 74 -11.85 13.99 -5.12
CA GLY A 74 -11.76 12.73 -5.85
C GLY A 74 -10.61 12.69 -6.87
N LEU A 75 -10.37 13.82 -7.54
CA LEU A 75 -9.27 13.94 -8.51
C LEU A 75 -7.91 13.85 -7.83
N VAL A 76 -7.69 14.63 -6.76
CA VAL A 76 -6.42 14.62 -6.02
C VAL A 76 -6.15 13.26 -5.40
N LEU A 77 -7.16 12.65 -4.77
CA LEU A 77 -7.02 11.33 -4.16
C LEU A 77 -6.74 10.27 -5.22
N GLY A 78 -7.43 10.31 -6.36
CA GLY A 78 -7.25 9.35 -7.45
C GLY A 78 -5.84 9.37 -8.05
N ILE A 79 -5.26 10.57 -8.27
CA ILE A 79 -3.88 10.72 -8.77
C ILE A 79 -2.88 10.22 -7.72
N LEU A 80 -3.05 10.64 -6.46
CA LEU A 80 -2.13 10.27 -5.39
C LEU A 80 -2.26 8.81 -4.96
N TRP A 81 -3.38 8.15 -5.26
CA TRP A 81 -3.67 6.79 -4.81
C TRP A 81 -2.54 5.82 -5.16
N GLN A 82 -2.04 5.83 -6.40
CA GLN A 82 -0.97 4.88 -6.78
C GLN A 82 0.38 5.19 -6.15
N VAL A 83 0.66 6.45 -5.86
CA VAL A 83 1.84 6.83 -5.06
C VAL A 83 1.67 6.32 -3.63
N LEU A 84 0.48 6.45 -3.04
CA LEU A 84 0.16 5.93 -1.72
C LEU A 84 0.20 4.39 -1.68
N VAL A 85 -0.15 3.71 -2.78
CA VAL A 85 -0.01 2.25 -2.89
C VAL A 85 1.46 1.84 -2.88
N MET A 86 2.31 2.49 -3.67
CA MET A 86 3.75 2.23 -3.70
C MET A 86 4.43 2.33 -2.31
N PHE A 87 4.02 3.31 -1.51
CA PHE A 87 4.54 3.49 -0.15
C PHE A 87 3.73 2.75 0.93
N GLY A 88 2.70 1.98 0.55
CA GLY A 88 1.80 1.32 1.51
C GLY A 88 1.02 2.30 2.41
N MET A 89 0.99 3.58 2.07
CA MET A 89 0.28 4.62 2.82
C MET A 89 -1.23 4.55 2.66
N HIS A 90 -1.73 3.98 1.56
CA HIS A 90 -3.17 3.80 1.30
C HIS A 90 -3.89 3.00 2.41
N TRP A 91 -3.22 2.06 3.07
CA TRP A 91 -3.78 1.33 4.22
C TRP A 91 -4.10 2.23 5.42
N ALA A 92 -3.46 3.40 5.56
CA ALA A 92 -3.83 4.38 6.58
C ALA A 92 -5.16 5.09 6.25
N LEU A 93 -5.57 5.10 4.97
CA LEU A 93 -6.84 5.69 4.54
C LEU A 93 -8.03 4.75 4.76
N ILE A 94 -7.81 3.45 4.94
CA ILE A 94 -8.89 2.48 5.14
C ILE A 94 -9.63 2.71 6.47
N PRO A 95 -8.96 2.86 7.64
CA PRO A 95 -9.64 3.25 8.88
C PRO A 95 -10.36 4.59 8.75
N LEU A 96 -9.80 5.54 7.98
CA LEU A 96 -10.45 6.83 7.73
C LEU A 96 -11.71 6.67 6.89
N ALA A 97 -11.69 5.83 5.86
CA ALA A 97 -12.87 5.51 5.07
C ALA A 97 -13.96 4.83 5.92
N ILE A 98 -13.57 3.91 6.81
CA ILE A 98 -14.50 3.26 7.76
C ILE A 98 -15.10 4.30 8.71
N SER A 99 -14.27 5.20 9.25
CA SER A 99 -14.74 6.28 10.11
C SER A 99 -15.66 7.23 9.36
N ASP A 100 -15.34 7.61 8.12
CA ASP A 100 -16.14 8.51 7.29
C ASP A 100 -17.51 7.91 6.95
N VAL A 101 -17.55 6.60 6.66
CA VAL A 101 -18.81 5.85 6.53
C VAL A 101 -19.59 5.85 7.86
N ALA A 102 -18.91 5.67 8.99
CA ALA A 102 -19.56 5.63 10.30
C ALA A 102 -20.10 7.00 10.77
N THR A 103 -19.40 8.10 10.45
CA THR A 103 -19.74 9.46 10.92
C THR A 103 -20.62 10.22 9.93
N ASN A 104 -20.32 10.13 8.65
CA ASN A 104 -20.96 10.92 7.59
C ASN A 104 -21.83 10.07 6.65
N GLY A 105 -21.78 8.74 6.76
CA GLY A 105 -22.44 7.84 5.80
C GLY A 105 -21.84 7.90 4.39
N SER A 106 -20.70 8.57 4.22
CA SER A 106 -20.11 8.86 2.92
C SER A 106 -19.13 7.77 2.48
N LEU A 107 -19.18 7.41 1.20
CA LEU A 107 -18.22 6.49 0.56
C LEU A 107 -17.18 7.24 -0.27
N SER A 108 -17.03 8.57 -0.13
CA SER A 108 -16.17 9.40 -0.99
C SER A 108 -14.71 8.95 -1.05
N ILE A 109 -14.13 8.50 0.07
CA ILE A 109 -12.76 7.99 0.11
C ILE A 109 -12.67 6.64 -0.62
N LEU A 110 -13.63 5.76 -0.40
CA LEU A 110 -13.66 4.43 -0.99
C LEU A 110 -13.94 4.47 -2.51
N SER A 111 -14.83 5.35 -2.96
CA SER A 111 -15.15 5.52 -4.37
C SER A 111 -13.95 6.08 -5.15
N ALA A 112 -13.23 7.04 -4.55
CA ALA A 112 -12.00 7.57 -5.12
C ALA A 112 -10.85 6.55 -5.13
N ALA A 113 -10.84 5.58 -4.21
CA ALA A 113 -9.89 4.47 -4.18
C ALA A 113 -10.17 3.40 -5.24
N LEU A 114 -11.44 3.08 -5.49
CA LEU A 114 -11.85 2.04 -6.43
C LEU A 114 -11.54 2.42 -7.89
N LEU A 115 -11.67 3.70 -8.24
CA LEU A 115 -11.51 4.17 -9.62
C LEU A 115 -10.09 3.85 -10.17
N PRO A 116 -8.97 4.20 -9.49
CA PRO A 116 -7.62 3.80 -9.91
C PRO A 116 -7.43 2.29 -10.07
N CYS A 117 -8.04 1.46 -9.21
CA CYS A 117 -7.92 0.00 -9.28
C CYS A 117 -8.57 -0.57 -10.55
N PHE A 118 -9.76 -0.08 -10.92
CA PHE A 118 -10.44 -0.51 -12.15
C PHE A 118 -9.79 0.08 -13.40
N THR A 119 -9.31 1.32 -13.35
CA THR A 119 -8.51 1.90 -14.44
C THR A 119 -7.28 1.05 -14.72
N GLN A 120 -6.57 0.61 -13.67
CA GLN A 120 -5.40 -0.25 -13.82
C GLN A 120 -5.74 -1.62 -14.42
N THR A 121 -6.86 -2.21 -14.04
CA THR A 121 -7.38 -3.44 -14.67
C THR A 121 -7.61 -3.25 -16.16
N GLY A 122 -8.23 -2.13 -16.57
CA GLY A 122 -8.42 -1.79 -17.97
C GLY A 122 -7.10 -1.64 -18.73
N VAL A 123 -6.12 -0.98 -18.12
CA VAL A 123 -4.77 -0.80 -18.70
C VAL A 123 -4.07 -2.15 -18.89
N LEU A 124 -4.09 -3.02 -17.89
CA LEU A 124 -3.48 -4.35 -17.99
C LEU A 124 -4.17 -5.23 -19.04
N GLY A 125 -5.50 -5.16 -19.12
CA GLY A 125 -6.25 -5.80 -20.20
C GLY A 125 -5.84 -5.29 -21.59
N ALA A 126 -5.66 -3.99 -21.74
CA ALA A 126 -5.18 -3.39 -23.00
C ALA A 126 -3.73 -3.83 -23.33
N ILE A 127 -2.84 -3.91 -22.33
CA ILE A 127 -1.47 -4.41 -22.51
C ILE A 127 -1.48 -5.87 -22.94
N MET A 128 -2.32 -6.72 -22.34
CA MET A 128 -2.44 -8.12 -22.71
C MET A 128 -2.93 -8.32 -24.15
N LEU A 129 -3.80 -7.45 -24.65
CA LEU A 129 -4.29 -7.49 -26.04
C LEU A 129 -3.29 -6.94 -27.06
N LYS A 130 -2.46 -5.95 -26.66
CA LYS A 130 -1.59 -5.21 -27.58
C LYS A 130 -0.13 -5.68 -27.57
N THR A 131 0.35 -6.28 -26.48
CA THR A 131 1.76 -6.64 -26.35
C THR A 131 2.10 -7.89 -27.17
N LYS A 132 3.26 -7.86 -27.85
CA LYS A 132 3.85 -9.01 -28.55
C LYS A 132 5.02 -9.62 -27.80
N GLU A 133 5.51 -8.92 -26.77
CA GLU A 133 6.63 -9.34 -25.94
C GLU A 133 6.16 -10.39 -24.92
N GLU A 134 6.71 -11.61 -25.00
CA GLU A 134 6.37 -12.72 -24.12
C GLU A 134 6.63 -12.38 -22.64
N LYS A 135 7.75 -11.70 -22.35
CA LYS A 135 8.10 -11.27 -21.00
C LYS A 135 7.03 -10.37 -20.38
N VAL A 136 6.51 -9.40 -21.14
CA VAL A 136 5.47 -8.47 -20.66
C VAL A 136 4.14 -9.21 -20.47
N ARG A 137 3.81 -10.14 -21.36
CA ARG A 137 2.56 -10.93 -21.29
C ARG A 137 2.52 -11.84 -20.06
N THR A 138 3.62 -12.52 -19.75
CA THR A 138 3.73 -13.43 -18.61
C THR A 138 3.58 -12.70 -17.27
N ILE A 139 4.03 -11.44 -17.19
CA ILE A 139 3.92 -10.62 -15.97
C ILE A 139 2.55 -9.92 -15.89
N SER A 140 1.99 -9.51 -17.03
CA SER A 140 0.70 -8.79 -17.06
C SER A 140 -0.49 -9.67 -16.69
N MET A 141 -0.44 -10.98 -17.00
CA MET A 141 -1.52 -11.93 -16.71
C MET A 141 -1.83 -12.06 -15.19
N PRO A 142 -0.87 -12.38 -14.31
CA PRO A 142 -1.13 -12.42 -12.87
C PRO A 142 -1.47 -11.04 -12.30
N ALA A 143 -0.87 -9.96 -12.84
CA ALA A 143 -1.20 -8.60 -12.43
C ALA A 143 -2.64 -8.21 -12.77
N PHE A 144 -3.15 -8.62 -13.94
CA PHE A 144 -4.53 -8.37 -14.36
C PHE A 144 -5.53 -9.12 -13.49
N VAL A 145 -5.27 -10.40 -13.21
CA VAL A 145 -6.13 -11.19 -12.31
C VAL A 145 -6.15 -10.55 -10.92
N SER A 146 -4.99 -10.13 -10.40
CA SER A 146 -4.89 -9.43 -9.12
C SER A 146 -5.67 -8.11 -9.10
N SER A 147 -5.57 -7.31 -10.18
CA SER A 147 -6.21 -6.00 -10.23
C SER A 147 -7.74 -6.07 -10.30
N ILE A 148 -8.31 -7.15 -10.85
CA ILE A 148 -9.77 -7.40 -10.81
C ILE A 148 -10.27 -7.45 -9.37
N PHE A 149 -9.46 -7.98 -8.44
CA PHE A 149 -9.76 -8.03 -7.01
C PHE A 149 -9.36 -6.75 -6.27
N GLY A 150 -8.99 -5.69 -6.97
CA GLY A 150 -8.59 -4.41 -6.39
C GLY A 150 -7.15 -4.36 -5.86
N VAL A 151 -6.35 -5.40 -6.11
CA VAL A 151 -4.95 -5.51 -5.65
C VAL A 151 -4.04 -5.08 -6.80
N THR A 152 -3.43 -3.89 -6.66
CA THR A 152 -2.68 -3.22 -7.73
C THR A 152 -1.18 -3.43 -7.66
N GLU A 153 -0.66 -3.96 -6.55
CA GLU A 153 0.76 -4.16 -6.26
C GLU A 153 1.49 -5.00 -7.33
N PRO A 154 0.93 -6.13 -7.82
CA PRO A 154 1.64 -6.95 -8.81
C PRO A 154 1.83 -6.24 -10.15
N ALA A 155 0.99 -5.26 -10.48
CA ALA A 155 1.18 -4.47 -11.70
C ALA A 155 2.26 -3.41 -11.51
N ILE A 156 2.23 -2.71 -10.36
CA ILE A 156 3.17 -1.65 -10.04
C ILE A 156 4.59 -2.24 -9.99
N TYR A 157 4.80 -3.30 -9.20
CA TYR A 157 6.12 -3.90 -9.03
C TYR A 157 6.49 -4.89 -10.14
N GLY A 158 5.51 -5.59 -10.72
CA GLY A 158 5.74 -6.53 -11.81
C GLY A 158 6.17 -5.84 -13.10
N CYS A 159 5.51 -4.74 -13.48
CA CYS A 159 5.89 -4.00 -14.68
C CYS A 159 7.23 -3.25 -14.52
N ASP A 160 7.60 -2.85 -13.30
CA ASP A 160 8.87 -2.20 -12.97
C ASP A 160 10.07 -3.08 -13.31
N THR A 161 10.05 -4.32 -12.84
CA THR A 161 11.10 -5.31 -13.11
C THR A 161 11.12 -5.81 -14.56
N ALA A 162 10.08 -5.53 -15.35
CA ALA A 162 9.97 -5.99 -16.73
C ALA A 162 10.80 -5.12 -17.69
N ASN A 163 10.86 -3.80 -17.51
CA ASN A 163 11.54 -2.86 -18.41
C ASN A 163 11.76 -1.46 -17.78
N GLU A 164 13.00 -1.10 -17.40
CA GLU A 164 13.38 0.16 -16.73
C GLU A 164 12.90 1.44 -17.47
N ASN A 165 12.73 1.37 -18.80
CA ASN A 165 12.28 2.50 -19.63
C ASN A 165 10.76 2.69 -19.70
N THR A 166 9.95 1.78 -19.13
CA THR A 166 8.48 1.84 -19.31
C THR A 166 7.79 2.71 -18.25
N ILE A 167 8.31 2.80 -17.03
CA ILE A 167 7.64 3.55 -15.95
C ILE A 167 7.69 5.05 -16.16
N LEU A 168 8.86 5.61 -16.48
CA LEU A 168 8.99 7.04 -16.76
C LEU A 168 8.18 7.44 -18.01
N HIS A 169 8.02 6.54 -18.98
CA HIS A 169 7.26 6.81 -20.19
C HIS A 169 5.75 6.60 -20.03
N PHE A 170 5.30 5.85 -19.02
CA PHE A 170 3.90 5.53 -18.77
C PHE A 170 3.26 6.43 -17.69
N MET A 171 4.04 6.86 -16.69
CA MET A 171 3.60 7.82 -15.66
C MET A 171 3.51 9.26 -16.18
N TRP A 172 4.26 9.63 -17.23
CA TRP A 172 4.29 11.00 -17.78
C TRP A 172 3.47 11.17 -19.07
N ARG A 173 2.73 10.15 -19.50
CA ARG A 173 1.88 10.21 -20.71
C ARG A 173 0.39 10.21 -20.42
N PHE A 174 0.04 10.55 -19.17
CA PHE A 174 -1.25 11.06 -18.73
C PHE A 174 -1.02 12.26 -17.82
#